data_AF-A0A7X3VMF5-F1
#
_entry.id   AF-A0A7X3VMF5-F1
#
_cell.length_a   1.000
_cell.length_b   1.000
_cell.length_c   1.000
_cell.angle_alpha   90.00
_cell.angle_beta   90.00
_cell.angle_gamma   90.00
#
_symmetry.space_group_name_H-M   'P 1'
#
loop_
_entity.id
_entity.type
_entity.pdbx_description
1 polymer ?
#
loop_
_entity_poly.entity_id
_entity_poly.type
_entity_poly.pdbx_seq_one_letter_code
_entity_poly.pdbx_strand_id
1 'polypeptide(L)'
;MRKMRTYREYLIDIFTDRDEAIGHLQVALEDYQTHGNTDILLFLLETVVEAQGGITELAKQTDMKPYVLSDALTSDDVPLIDRLGTILKALGYRLSIEPLEVESLNLEIATTGGQAATAPLSENQGTPRQAEK
;
A
#
# COMPACT_ATOMS: atom_id res chain seq x y z
N MET A 1 -31.81 20.63 -16.09
CA MET A 1 -30.71 19.66 -16.24
C MET A 1 -30.13 19.37 -14.85
N ARG A 2 -29.88 18.11 -14.50
CA ARG A 2 -29.21 17.76 -13.22
C ARG A 2 -27.72 18.06 -13.40
N LYS A 3 -27.13 18.91 -12.55
CA LYS A 3 -25.68 19.10 -12.53
C LYS A 3 -25.06 17.89 -11.82
N MET A 4 -24.33 17.06 -12.55
CA MET A 4 -23.55 15.97 -11.94
C MET A 4 -22.30 16.58 -11.31
N ARG A 5 -21.99 16.18 -10.08
CA ARG A 5 -20.75 16.56 -9.43
C ARG A 5 -19.56 15.87 -10.09
N THR A 6 -18.43 16.56 -10.14
CA THR A 6 -17.15 15.98 -10.53
C THR A 6 -16.67 15.02 -9.44
N TYR A 7 -15.72 14.14 -9.80
CA TYR A 7 -15.10 13.23 -8.83
C TYR A 7 -14.39 14.01 -7.71
N ARG A 8 -13.70 15.11 -8.05
CA ARG A 8 -13.03 15.96 -7.06
C ARG A 8 -14.00 16.64 -6.10
N GLU A 9 -15.13 17.16 -6.60
CA GLU A 9 -16.19 17.72 -5.75
C GLU A 9 -16.74 16.66 -4.78
N TYR A 10 -16.91 15.40 -5.22
CA TYR A 10 -17.28 14.31 -4.33
C TYR A 10 -16.21 14.02 -3.26
N LEU A 11 -14.94 14.01 -3.65
CA LEU A 11 -13.84 13.74 -2.73
C LEU A 11 -13.71 14.83 -1.66
N ILE A 12 -13.94 16.10 -2.01
CA ILE A 12 -13.94 17.21 -1.03
C ILE A 12 -14.98 16.96 0.06
N ASP A 13 -16.19 16.51 -0.30
CA ASP A 13 -17.24 16.22 0.67
C ASP A 13 -16.80 15.12 1.66
N ILE A 14 -16.24 14.01 1.16
CA ILE A 14 -15.86 12.88 2.01
C ILE A 14 -14.59 13.14 2.83
N PHE A 15 -13.62 13.89 2.30
CA PHE A 15 -12.36 14.22 2.99
C PHE A 15 -12.52 15.29 4.07
N THR A 16 -13.74 15.78 4.28
CA THR A 16 -14.09 16.48 5.53
C THR A 16 -13.94 15.52 6.72
N ASP A 17 -14.17 14.22 6.51
CA ASP A 17 -13.78 13.17 7.45
C ASP A 17 -12.30 12.82 7.28
N ARG A 18 -11.55 12.93 8.37
CA ARG A 18 -10.10 12.67 8.39
C ARG A 18 -9.77 11.19 8.26
N ASP A 19 -10.64 10.31 8.73
CA ASP A 19 -10.43 8.85 8.64
C ASP A 19 -10.61 8.36 7.19
N GLU A 20 -11.52 8.96 6.43
CA GLU A 20 -11.67 8.72 4.99
C GLU A 20 -10.46 9.27 4.21
N ALA A 21 -10.00 10.48 4.55
CA ALA A 21 -8.87 11.12 3.90
C ALA A 21 -7.57 10.32 4.08
N ILE A 22 -7.27 9.82 5.29
CA ILE A 22 -6.02 9.09 5.53
C ILE A 22 -5.97 7.77 4.77
N GLY A 23 -7.08 7.02 4.68
CA GLY A 23 -7.12 5.77 3.93
C GLY A 23 -6.81 5.97 2.43
N HIS A 24 -7.36 7.03 1.83
CA HIS A 24 -7.10 7.37 0.44
C HIS A 24 -5.65 7.82 0.20
N LEU A 25 -5.08 8.60 1.12
CA LEU A 25 -3.67 9.01 1.05
C LEU A 25 -2.72 7.82 1.22
N GLN A 26 -3.05 6.84 2.06
CA GLN A 26 -2.27 5.61 2.23
C GLN A 26 -2.24 4.80 0.94
N VAL A 27 -3.40 4.52 0.33
CA VAL A 27 -3.49 3.78 -0.94
C VAL A 27 -2.71 4.49 -2.06
N ALA A 28 -2.79 5.82 -2.14
CA ALA A 28 -2.04 6.56 -3.15
C ALA A 28 -0.52 6.56 -2.90
N LEU A 29 -0.10 6.51 -1.62
CA LEU A 29 1.32 6.37 -1.28
C LEU A 29 1.85 4.97 -1.64
N GLU A 30 1.06 3.92 -1.41
CA GLU A 30 1.38 2.54 -1.82
C GLU A 30 1.48 2.41 -3.35
N ASP A 31 0.54 3.02 -4.10
CA ASP A 31 0.56 3.07 -5.56
C ASP A 31 1.82 3.77 -6.07
N TYR A 32 2.19 4.92 -5.47
CA TYR A 32 3.44 5.63 -5.76
C TYR A 32 4.67 4.75 -5.47
N GLN A 33 4.71 4.03 -4.34
CA GLN A 33 5.84 3.17 -4.01
C GLN A 33 5.98 1.97 -4.97
N THR A 34 4.85 1.49 -5.51
CA THR A 34 4.81 0.35 -6.44
C THR A 34 5.15 0.76 -7.87
N HIS A 35 4.64 1.91 -8.33
CA HIS A 35 4.67 2.30 -9.74
C HIS A 35 5.51 3.56 -10.03
N GLY A 36 5.89 4.30 -8.99
CA GLY A 36 6.71 5.52 -9.12
C GLY A 36 5.96 6.75 -9.66
N ASN A 37 4.63 6.70 -9.79
CA ASN A 37 3.83 7.83 -10.27
C ASN A 37 3.25 8.63 -9.09
N THR A 38 3.50 9.95 -9.08
CA THR A 38 3.06 10.89 -8.05
C THR A 38 1.68 11.52 -8.32
N ASP A 39 1.13 11.41 -9.52
CA ASP A 39 -0.07 12.13 -9.97
C ASP A 39 -1.26 11.93 -9.01
N ILE A 40 -1.52 10.67 -8.65
CA ILE A 40 -2.66 10.31 -7.78
C ILE A 40 -2.42 10.82 -6.36
N LEU A 41 -1.20 10.66 -5.82
CA LEU A 41 -0.84 11.13 -4.49
C LEU A 41 -1.00 12.65 -4.38
N LEU A 42 -0.48 13.40 -5.36
CA LEU A 42 -0.59 14.86 -5.39
C LEU A 42 -2.03 15.33 -5.56
N PHE A 43 -2.80 14.69 -6.45
CA PHE A 43 -4.21 14.98 -6.64
C PHE A 43 -5.02 14.80 -5.35
N LEU A 44 -4.83 13.67 -4.64
CA LEU A 44 -5.54 13.42 -3.39
C LEU A 44 -5.06 14.35 -2.27
N LEU A 45 -3.76 14.64 -2.19
CA LEU A 45 -3.23 15.57 -1.19
C LEU A 45 -3.78 16.98 -1.37
N GLU A 46 -3.84 17.49 -2.61
CA GLU A 46 -4.47 18.78 -2.91
C GLU A 46 -5.96 18.78 -2.53
N THR A 47 -6.66 17.69 -2.84
CA THR A 47 -8.08 17.54 -2.52
C THR A 47 -8.34 17.52 -1.01
N VAL A 48 -7.47 16.85 -0.23
CA VAL A 48 -7.52 16.86 1.24
C VAL A 48 -7.24 18.26 1.79
N VAL A 49 -6.25 18.98 1.24
CA VAL A 49 -5.98 20.36 1.63
C VAL A 49 -7.22 21.23 1.40
N GLU A 50 -7.89 21.10 0.26
CA GLU A 50 -9.13 21.83 -0.03
C GLU A 50 -10.26 21.50 0.94
N ALA A 51 -10.49 20.22 1.21
CA ALA A 51 -11.51 19.75 2.15
C ALA A 51 -11.27 20.24 3.59
N GLN A 52 -10.00 20.36 4.01
CA GLN A 52 -9.62 20.72 5.38
C GLN A 52 -9.41 22.22 5.62
N GLY A 53 -9.97 23.08 4.77
CA GLY A 53 -9.92 24.55 4.93
C GLY A 53 -9.09 25.28 3.87
N GLY A 54 -8.52 24.55 2.92
CA GLY A 54 -7.83 25.09 1.76
C GLY A 54 -6.41 25.58 2.03
N ILE A 55 -5.76 26.00 0.95
CA ILE A 55 -4.35 26.40 0.95
C ILE A 55 -4.04 27.57 1.90
N THR A 56 -5.03 28.45 2.13
CA THR A 56 -4.89 29.59 3.05
C THR A 56 -4.84 29.13 4.51
N GLU A 57 -5.61 28.11 4.88
CA GLU A 57 -5.57 27.58 6.24
C GLU A 57 -4.29 26.80 6.47
N LEU A 58 -3.88 25.98 5.49
CA LEU A 58 -2.60 25.27 5.53
C LEU A 58 -1.42 26.24 5.70
N ALA A 59 -1.41 27.34 4.93
CA ALA A 59 -0.39 28.38 5.02
C ALA A 59 -0.22 28.97 6.43
N LYS A 60 -1.33 29.18 7.16
CA LYS A 60 -1.28 29.66 8.55
C LYS A 60 -0.71 28.60 9.49
N GLN A 61 -1.06 27.33 9.29
CA GLN A 61 -0.61 26.23 10.14
C GLN A 61 0.88 25.93 9.97
N THR A 62 1.42 26.13 8.77
CA THR A 62 2.83 25.86 8.46
C THR A 62 3.73 27.10 8.54
N ASP A 63 3.18 28.30 8.71
CA ASP A 63 3.90 29.59 8.54
C ASP A 63 4.61 29.70 7.18
N MET A 64 3.95 29.19 6.12
CA MET A 64 4.48 29.20 4.75
C MET A 64 3.61 30.07 3.85
N LYS A 65 4.20 30.63 2.80
CA LYS A 65 3.43 31.41 1.82
C LYS A 65 2.57 30.47 0.97
N PRO A 66 1.30 30.81 0.68
CA PRO A 66 0.40 29.94 -0.10
C PRO A 66 0.97 29.45 -1.43
N TYR A 67 1.68 30.32 -2.17
CA TYR A 67 2.28 29.92 -3.45
C TYR A 67 3.37 28.86 -3.30
N VAL A 68 4.10 28.85 -2.17
CA VAL A 68 5.14 27.84 -1.88
C VAL A 68 4.49 26.49 -1.62
N LEU A 69 3.33 26.48 -0.96
CA LEU A 69 2.56 25.27 -0.72
C LEU A 69 1.91 24.75 -2.00
N SER A 70 1.30 25.64 -2.80
CA SER A 70 0.75 25.27 -4.10
C SER A 70 1.82 24.68 -5.01
N ASP A 71 2.97 25.35 -5.14
CA ASP A 71 4.10 24.86 -5.92
C ASP A 71 4.58 23.49 -5.43
N ALA A 72 4.68 23.27 -4.11
CA ALA A 72 5.05 21.97 -3.55
C ALA A 72 4.01 20.85 -3.83
N LEU A 73 2.75 21.19 -4.07
CA LEU A 73 1.68 20.23 -4.39
C LEU A 73 1.54 19.97 -5.90
N THR A 74 2.12 20.83 -6.74
CA THR A 74 1.98 20.77 -8.21
C THR A 74 3.28 20.59 -8.96
N SER A 75 4.43 20.64 -8.28
CA SER A 75 5.75 20.49 -8.90
C SER A 75 6.05 19.01 -9.15
N ASP A 76 6.44 18.70 -10.39
CA ASP A 76 6.98 17.38 -10.80
C ASP A 76 8.33 17.07 -10.13
N ASP A 77 9.04 18.10 -9.64
CA ASP A 77 10.29 17.95 -8.91
C ASP A 77 10.00 17.70 -7.43
N VAL A 78 9.99 16.42 -7.04
CA VAL A 78 9.74 15.91 -5.67
C VAL A 78 10.25 16.87 -4.61
N PRO A 79 9.36 17.49 -3.82
CA PRO A 79 9.79 18.30 -2.70
C PRO A 79 10.30 17.37 -1.60
N LEU A 80 11.63 17.30 -1.51
CA LEU A 80 12.49 16.92 -0.36
C LEU A 80 11.64 16.59 0.87
N ILE A 81 11.58 15.31 1.26
CA ILE A 81 10.77 14.67 2.33
C ILE A 81 10.30 15.57 3.49
N ASP A 82 11.12 16.54 3.89
CA ASP A 82 10.82 17.64 4.81
C ASP A 82 9.53 18.41 4.48
N ARG A 83 9.29 18.78 3.21
CA ARG A 83 8.11 19.56 2.81
C ARG A 83 6.85 18.73 2.92
N LEU A 84 6.88 17.48 2.41
CA LEU A 84 5.76 16.55 2.56
C LEU A 84 5.47 16.29 4.04
N GLY A 85 6.51 16.06 4.84
CA GLY A 85 6.37 15.90 6.30
C GLY A 85 5.74 17.13 6.98
N THR A 86 6.10 18.34 6.55
CA THR A 86 5.53 19.59 7.08
C THR A 86 4.03 19.72 6.73
N ILE A 87 3.66 19.46 5.48
CA ILE A 87 2.26 19.50 5.02
C ILE A 87 1.43 18.45 5.75
N LEU A 88 1.90 17.20 5.78
CA LEU A 88 1.20 16.11 6.47
C LEU A 88 1.02 16.43 7.95
N LYS A 89 2.04 16.97 8.62
CA LYS A 89 1.94 17.34 10.04
C LYS A 89 0.90 18.43 10.29
N ALA A 90 0.80 19.44 9.42
CA ALA A 90 -0.25 20.46 9.52
C ALA A 90 -1.65 19.85 9.32
N LEU A 91 -1.78 18.89 8.40
CA LEU A 91 -3.00 18.10 8.21
C LEU A 91 -3.26 17.06 9.32
N GLY A 92 -2.38 16.92 10.31
CA GLY A 92 -2.53 15.99 11.43
C GLY A 92 -2.03 14.56 11.17
N TYR A 93 -1.26 14.37 10.10
CA TYR A 93 -0.69 13.09 9.68
C TYR A 93 0.83 13.04 9.87
N ARG A 94 1.41 11.86 9.68
CA ARG A 94 2.88 11.65 9.66
C ARG A 94 3.23 10.54 8.67
N LEU A 95 4.46 10.57 8.18
CA LEU A 95 5.05 9.42 7.47
C LEU A 95 5.46 8.35 8.49
N SER A 96 5.27 7.07 8.15
CA SER A 96 5.79 5.91 8.87
C SER A 96 6.77 5.14 7.98
N ILE A 97 7.68 4.40 8.61
CA ILE A 97 8.51 3.40 7.95
C ILE A 97 7.99 2.05 8.42
N GLU A 98 7.63 1.20 7.47
CA GLU A 98 7.05 -0.12 7.71
C GLU A 98 7.86 -1.16 6.93
N PRO A 99 7.95 -2.42 7.41
CA PRO A 99 8.60 -3.49 6.65
C PRO A 99 7.90 -3.67 5.31
N LEU A 100 8.68 -3.84 4.24
CA LEU A 100 8.12 -4.31 2.97
C LEU A 100 7.70 -5.77 3.17
N GLU A 101 6.42 -6.07 2.97
CA GLU A 101 5.98 -7.44 2.80
C GLU A 101 6.65 -7.97 1.53
N VAL A 102 7.72 -8.73 1.71
CA VAL A 102 8.32 -9.48 0.61
C VAL A 102 7.33 -10.60 0.32
N GLU A 103 6.41 -10.34 -0.63
CA GLU A 103 5.59 -11.38 -1.22
C GLU A 103 6.58 -12.41 -1.73
N SER A 104 6.69 -13.52 -0.99
CA SER A 104 7.71 -14.52 -1.21
C SER A 104 7.45 -15.08 -2.59
N LEU A 105 8.28 -14.70 -3.57
CA LEU A 105 8.31 -15.34 -4.86
C LEU A 105 8.63 -16.81 -4.60
N ASN A 106 7.60 -17.62 -4.39
CA ASN A 106 7.66 -19.07 -4.35
C ASN A 106 8.00 -19.50 -5.77
N LEU A 107 9.29 -19.40 -6.09
CA LEU A 107 9.85 -20.11 -7.22
C LEU A 107 9.75 -21.59 -6.84
N GLU A 108 8.70 -22.25 -7.32
CA GLU A 108 8.56 -23.69 -7.29
C GLU A 108 9.77 -24.29 -8.00
N ILE A 109 10.84 -24.53 -7.24
CA ILE A 109 11.94 -25.34 -7.71
C ILE A 109 11.38 -26.76 -7.71
N ALA A 110 10.92 -27.19 -8.89
CA ALA A 110 10.55 -28.56 -9.17
C ALA A 110 11.70 -29.48 -8.74
N THR A 111 11.61 -30.00 -7.52
CA THR A 111 12.42 -31.10 -7.04
C THR A 111 11.87 -32.37 -7.69
N THR A 112 12.26 -32.58 -8.95
CA THR A 112 12.23 -33.91 -9.56
C THR A 112 13.22 -34.78 -8.78
N GLY A 113 12.72 -35.45 -7.75
CA GLY A 113 13.52 -36.28 -6.86
C GLY A 113 12.71 -37.41 -6.26
N GLY A 114 12.63 -38.53 -6.97
CA GLY A 114 12.54 -39.85 -6.35
C GLY A 114 11.21 -40.59 -6.47
N GLN A 115 11.07 -41.39 -7.53
CA GLN A 115 10.41 -42.69 -7.43
C GLN A 115 11.02 -43.67 -8.44
N ALA A 116 12.13 -44.29 -8.05
CA ALA A 116 12.53 -45.59 -8.60
C ALA A 116 12.15 -46.64 -7.55
N ALA A 117 11.06 -47.34 -7.84
CA ALA A 117 10.61 -48.48 -7.07
C ALA A 117 11.66 -49.61 -7.09
N THR A 118 12.07 -50.09 -5.93
CA THR A 118 12.49 -51.49 -5.73
C THR A 118 12.14 -51.88 -4.28
N ALA A 119 11.15 -52.74 -4.13
CA ALA A 119 10.76 -53.35 -2.87
C ALA A 119 11.63 -54.59 -2.61
N PRO A 120 12.03 -54.90 -1.36
CA PRO A 120 12.43 -56.25 -1.00
C PRO A 120 11.21 -57.06 -0.54
N LEU A 121 11.09 -58.28 -1.07
CA LEU A 121 10.14 -59.30 -0.63
C LEU A 121 10.30 -59.57 0.87
N SER A 122 9.20 -59.47 1.61
CA SER A 122 9.05 -60.03 2.95
C SER A 122 8.91 -61.55 2.84
N GLU A 123 9.96 -62.30 3.19
CA GLU A 123 9.88 -63.73 3.43
C GLU A 123 9.01 -64.04 4.66
N ASN A 124 8.21 -65.08 4.49
CA ASN A 124 7.04 -65.47 5.28
C ASN A 124 7.42 -66.11 6.62
N GLN A 125 6.68 -65.77 7.67
CA GLN A 125 6.83 -66.33 9.02
C GLN A 125 6.39 -67.80 9.07
N GLY A 126 7.16 -68.61 9.79
CA GLY A 126 6.91 -70.04 9.94
C GLY A 126 5.75 -70.39 10.87
N THR A 127 5.20 -71.60 10.68
CA THR A 127 4.71 -72.49 11.76
C THR A 127 4.68 -73.92 11.22
N PRO A 128 5.29 -74.92 11.90
CA PRO A 128 5.16 -76.32 11.52
C PRO A 128 3.89 -76.92 12.13
N ARG A 129 3.06 -77.58 11.32
CA ARG A 129 2.03 -78.51 11.81
C ARG A 129 2.58 -79.93 11.74
N GLN A 130 2.53 -80.61 12.89
CA GLN A 130 2.86 -82.02 13.07
C GLN A 130 1.77 -82.95 12.53
N ALA A 131 2.18 -84.21 12.32
CA ALA A 131 1.43 -85.47 12.19
C ALA A 131 0.55 -85.61 10.93
N GLU A 132 0.48 -86.75 10.24
CA GLU A 132 0.34 -88.11 10.77
C GLU A 132 0.51 -89.16 9.63
N LYS A 133 1.08 -90.33 9.98
CA LYS A 133 1.10 -91.65 9.31
C LYS A 133 1.74 -91.85 7.94
#